data_AF-A0A8T5PIS9-F1
#
_entry.id   AF-A0A8T5PIS9-F1
#
_cell.length_a   1.000
_cell.length_b   1.000
_cell.length_c   1.000
_cell.angle_alpha   90.00
_cell.angle_beta   90.00
_cell.angle_gamma   90.00
#
_symmetry.space_group_name_H-M   'P 1'
#
loop_
_entity.id
_entity.type
_entity.pdbx_description
1 polymer ?
#
loop_
_entity_poly.entity_id
_entity_poly.type
_entity_poly.pdbx_seq_one_letter_code
_entity_poly.pdbx_strand_id
1 'polypeptide(L)'
;MISEELNPTNHLDLDKAQEDISKEARDDLFNLKDKLIFMKLLRLFLFLLFIKITVAAEIQVYSVIFDIQPDMSVKQEIKIVFTEPLEERNLSYILTGHAYDFKANNTFEEIKIKKTGDSIVLLIPNGTRQLYLSFETKDLIKNYNDGKEFLTYLYLPEAKISKFKLLLPKGYVLYKEGVIPKGKIETDGERIFVVWENLPFETPIIVRFYQTSQNKLELLLAFALIVIALIIWLKIRKDESYLLGFSNDEIKVINVLKEKRVIYQNKLEKELGFSRAKMTRIIKKLEDKGLVEKEKIGRTNKLKWK
;
A
#
# COMPACT_ATOMS: atom_id res chain seq x y z
N MET A 1 25.38 125.99 43.23
CA MET A 1 24.23 125.82 42.32
C MET A 1 24.73 125.14 41.07
N ILE A 2 24.85 123.80 41.07
CA ILE A 2 24.93 122.97 39.85
C ILE A 2 24.23 121.67 40.22
N SER A 3 23.04 121.45 39.66
CA SER A 3 22.29 120.20 39.73
C SER A 3 22.26 119.62 38.33
N GLU A 4 22.86 118.45 38.18
CA GLU A 4 23.01 117.69 36.94
C GLU A 4 21.80 116.75 36.79
N GLU A 5 21.04 116.92 35.71
CA GLU A 5 19.88 116.09 35.35
C GLU A 5 20.33 114.70 34.88
N LEU A 6 19.83 113.66 35.55
CA LEU A 6 19.97 112.26 35.14
C LEU A 6 18.84 111.89 34.17
N ASN A 7 19.26 111.57 32.95
CA ASN A 7 18.44 111.26 31.77
C ASN A 7 17.77 109.86 31.86
N PRO A 8 16.42 109.74 31.72
CA PRO A 8 15.71 108.48 31.81
C PRO A 8 15.51 107.85 30.43
N THR A 9 16.56 107.27 29.84
CA THR A 9 16.47 106.58 28.52
C THR A 9 16.95 105.12 28.51
N ASN A 10 17.20 104.50 29.68
CA ASN A 10 17.74 103.13 29.74
C ASN A 10 16.72 102.01 30.05
N HIS A 11 15.42 102.31 30.19
CA HIS A 11 14.43 101.29 30.56
C HIS A 11 13.80 100.54 29.38
N LEU A 12 13.84 101.09 28.15
CA LEU A 12 13.16 100.51 26.98
C LEU A 12 14.00 99.43 26.26
N ASP A 13 15.33 99.44 26.41
CA ASP A 13 16.22 98.45 25.78
C ASP A 13 16.30 97.13 26.57
N LEU A 14 15.96 97.15 27.87
CA LEU A 14 15.96 95.96 28.73
C LEU A 14 14.80 95.02 28.42
N ASP A 15 13.61 95.54 28.14
CA ASP A 15 12.43 94.72 27.82
C ASP A 15 12.58 94.01 26.47
N LYS A 16 13.18 94.70 25.49
CA LYS A 16 13.43 94.12 24.16
C LYS A 16 14.52 93.04 24.20
N ALA A 17 15.57 93.27 25.00
CA ALA A 17 16.60 92.26 25.26
C ALA A 17 16.03 91.04 26.01
N GLN A 18 15.10 91.24 26.96
CA GLN A 18 14.44 90.12 27.64
C GLN A 18 13.52 89.31 26.70
N GLU A 19 12.85 89.97 25.76
CA GLU A 19 11.98 89.29 24.78
C GLU A 19 12.80 88.47 23.77
N ASP A 20 13.91 89.02 23.29
CA ASP A 20 14.83 88.31 22.37
C ASP A 20 15.49 87.10 23.04
N ILE A 21 15.95 87.24 24.29
CA ILE A 21 16.48 86.12 25.09
C ILE A 21 15.40 85.06 25.36
N SER A 22 14.15 85.47 25.60
CA SER A 22 13.03 84.54 25.81
C SER A 22 12.70 83.73 24.55
N LYS A 23 12.84 84.36 23.37
CA LYS A 23 12.58 83.71 22.07
C LYS A 23 13.68 82.74 21.69
N GLU A 24 14.95 83.14 21.85
CA GLU A 24 16.11 82.28 21.61
C GLU A 24 16.10 81.05 22.55
N ALA A 25 15.78 81.26 23.84
CA ALA A 25 15.63 80.16 24.79
C ALA A 25 14.47 79.21 24.44
N ARG A 26 13.39 79.71 23.82
CA ARG A 26 12.25 78.86 23.37
C ARG A 26 12.62 78.03 22.15
N ASP A 27 13.34 78.60 21.18
CA ASP A 27 13.77 77.89 19.97
C ASP A 27 14.81 76.80 20.29
N ASP A 28 15.73 77.07 21.23
CA ASP A 28 16.67 76.06 21.74
C ASP A 28 15.97 74.93 22.49
N LEU A 29 14.95 75.25 23.30
CA LEU A 29 14.15 74.26 24.03
C LEU A 29 13.33 73.38 23.08
N PHE A 30 12.86 73.95 21.96
CA PHE A 30 12.15 73.22 20.91
C PHE A 30 13.08 72.23 20.20
N ASN A 31 14.28 72.66 19.82
CA ASN A 31 15.30 71.80 19.21
C ASN A 31 15.77 70.68 20.16
N LEU A 32 15.82 70.94 21.47
CA LEU A 32 16.16 69.92 22.48
C LEU A 32 15.07 68.85 22.61
N LYS A 33 13.78 69.23 22.57
CA LYS A 33 12.65 68.29 22.60
C LYS A 33 12.62 67.41 21.36
N ASP A 34 12.86 67.97 20.18
CA ASP A 34 12.88 67.21 18.93
C ASP A 34 14.04 66.22 18.88
N LYS A 35 15.24 66.61 19.34
CA LYS A 35 16.37 65.67 19.50
C LYS A 35 16.07 64.55 20.49
N LEU A 36 15.35 64.85 21.57
CA LEU A 36 14.95 63.84 22.56
C LEU A 36 13.92 62.86 21.98
N ILE A 37 12.95 63.35 21.21
CA ILE A 37 11.96 62.51 20.50
C ILE A 37 12.66 61.64 19.45
N PHE A 38 13.57 62.23 18.66
CA PHE A 38 14.36 61.50 17.67
C PHE A 38 15.22 60.41 18.32
N MET A 39 15.91 60.70 19.43
CA MET A 39 16.67 59.68 20.16
C MET A 39 15.79 58.57 20.73
N LYS A 40 14.58 58.88 21.20
CA LYS A 40 13.63 57.86 21.69
C LYS A 40 13.15 56.96 20.53
N LEU A 41 12.84 57.53 19.38
CA LEU A 41 12.46 56.78 18.18
C LEU A 41 13.62 55.93 17.65
N LEU A 42 14.84 56.46 17.65
CA LEU A 42 16.02 55.72 17.25
C LEU A 42 16.32 54.54 18.18
N ARG A 43 16.16 54.72 19.50
CA ARG A 43 16.29 53.63 20.48
C ARG A 43 15.20 52.59 20.31
N LEU A 44 13.96 52.99 20.02
CA LEU A 44 12.87 52.07 19.71
C LEU A 44 13.14 51.28 18.44
N PHE A 45 13.63 51.93 17.38
CA PHE A 45 14.01 51.29 16.12
C PHE A 45 15.16 50.29 16.33
N LEU A 46 16.20 50.68 17.06
CA LEU A 46 17.30 49.79 17.45
C LEU A 46 16.79 48.61 18.28
N PHE A 47 15.86 48.82 19.21
CA PHE A 47 15.24 47.74 19.99
C PHE A 47 14.43 46.78 19.10
N LEU A 48 13.72 47.30 18.10
CA LEU A 48 12.98 46.48 17.12
C LEU A 48 13.93 45.64 16.24
N LEU A 49 15.14 46.11 15.95
CA LEU A 49 16.17 45.33 15.23
C LEU A 49 16.71 44.14 16.03
N PHE A 50 16.57 44.14 17.36
CA PHE A 50 16.96 43.01 18.22
C PHE A 50 15.83 42.01 18.45
N ILE A 51 14.64 42.22 17.89
CA ILE A 51 13.62 41.17 17.87
C ILE A 51 14.14 40.08 16.95
N LYS A 52 14.72 39.03 17.56
CA LYS A 52 14.96 37.79 16.86
C LYS A 52 13.61 37.27 16.39
N ILE A 53 13.33 37.42 15.11
CA ILE A 53 12.21 36.76 14.47
C ILE A 53 12.50 35.27 14.64
N THR A 54 11.82 34.61 15.57
CA THR A 54 11.89 33.17 15.75
C THR A 54 11.31 32.57 14.48
N VAL A 55 12.19 32.13 13.58
CA VAL A 55 11.78 31.43 12.38
C VAL A 55 11.15 30.12 12.85
N ALA A 56 9.84 29.99 12.65
CA ALA A 56 9.16 28.72 12.86
C ALA A 56 9.85 27.68 11.97
N ALA A 57 10.16 26.51 12.54
CA ALA A 57 10.84 25.47 11.78
C ALA A 57 9.95 25.01 10.62
N GLU A 58 10.42 25.27 9.40
CA GLU A 58 9.68 24.95 8.19
C GLU A 58 9.83 23.45 7.86
N ILE A 59 8.71 22.78 7.58
CA ILE A 59 8.71 21.37 7.20
C ILE A 59 8.84 21.26 5.68
N GLN A 60 9.89 20.59 5.23
CA GLN A 60 10.12 20.33 3.82
C GLN A 60 9.26 19.17 3.32
N VAL A 61 9.23 18.05 4.06
CA VAL A 61 8.48 16.85 3.67
C VAL A 61 7.72 16.31 4.88
N TYR A 62 6.43 16.06 4.70
CA TYR A 62 5.59 15.34 5.65
C TYR A 62 4.98 14.11 4.98
N SER A 63 5.43 12.92 5.38
CA SER A 63 4.96 11.66 4.79
C SER A 63 4.33 10.78 5.85
N VAL A 64 3.15 10.24 5.56
CA VAL A 64 2.46 9.27 6.43
C VAL A 64 2.11 8.01 5.65
N ILE A 65 2.49 6.86 6.21
CA ILE A 65 2.18 5.55 5.67
C ILE A 65 1.27 4.83 6.68
N PHE A 66 0.12 4.41 6.21
CA PHE A 66 -0.81 3.55 6.93
C PHE A 66 -0.71 2.15 6.34
N ASP A 67 -0.15 1.22 7.09
CA ASP A 67 0.00 -0.18 6.67
C ASP A 67 -0.98 -1.06 7.44
N ILE A 68 -2.09 -1.43 6.78
CA ILE A 68 -3.11 -2.29 7.37
C ILE A 68 -2.56 -3.72 7.42
N GLN A 69 -2.43 -4.25 8.62
CA GLN A 69 -1.92 -5.59 8.90
C GLN A 69 -3.00 -6.66 8.69
N PRO A 70 -2.64 -7.95 8.57
CA PRO A 70 -3.59 -9.04 8.41
C PRO A 70 -4.61 -9.18 9.55
N ASP A 71 -4.25 -8.77 10.77
CA ASP A 71 -5.12 -8.77 11.95
C ASP A 71 -6.02 -7.52 12.03
N MET A 72 -6.00 -6.67 11.00
CA MET A 72 -6.70 -5.38 10.90
C MET A 72 -6.20 -4.30 11.86
N SER A 73 -5.06 -4.49 12.52
CA SER A 73 -4.33 -3.37 13.10
C SER A 73 -3.74 -2.52 11.97
N VAL A 74 -3.48 -1.24 12.25
CA VAL A 74 -2.86 -0.29 11.33
C VAL A 74 -1.55 0.15 11.94
N LYS A 75 -0.45 -0.17 11.26
CA LYS A 75 0.85 0.40 11.56
C LYS A 75 0.97 1.74 10.87
N GLN A 76 1.12 2.80 11.64
CA GLN A 76 1.32 4.15 11.13
C GLN A 76 2.80 4.51 11.19
N GLU A 77 3.36 4.96 10.07
CA GLU A 77 4.74 5.45 9.98
C GLU A 77 4.73 6.89 9.47
N ILE A 78 5.30 7.79 10.25
CA ILE A 78 5.35 9.22 9.98
C ILE A 78 6.81 9.59 9.78
N LYS A 79 7.09 10.29 8.67
CA LYS A 79 8.39 10.86 8.36
C LYS A 79 8.25 12.36 8.19
N ILE A 80 8.98 13.10 9.00
CA ILE A 80 9.06 14.56 8.93
C ILE A 80 10.50 14.94 8.57
N VAL A 81 10.66 15.77 7.55
CA VAL A 81 11.94 16.34 7.13
C VAL A 81 11.84 17.85 7.25
N PHE A 82 12.73 18.44 8.06
CA PHE A 82 12.79 19.87 8.27
C PHE A 82 13.73 20.53 7.25
N THR A 83 13.41 21.76 6.84
CA THR A 83 14.29 22.56 5.95
C THR A 83 15.65 22.78 6.62
N GLU A 84 15.64 23.11 7.92
CA GLU A 84 16.81 23.35 8.75
C GLU A 84 16.82 22.40 9.97
N PRO A 85 18.01 22.08 10.52
CA PRO A 85 18.11 21.29 11.75
C PRO A 85 17.41 21.97 12.92
N LEU A 86 16.67 21.20 13.71
CA LEU A 86 15.97 21.71 14.90
C LEU A 86 16.91 21.92 16.08
N GLU A 87 16.73 23.03 16.79
CA GLU A 87 17.21 23.17 18.18
C GLU A 87 16.43 22.24 19.12
N GLU A 88 17.06 21.89 20.25
CA GLU A 88 16.49 21.02 21.28
C GLU A 88 15.12 21.54 21.75
N ARG A 89 14.09 20.73 21.61
CA ARG A 89 12.70 21.10 21.94
C ARG A 89 11.80 19.90 22.15
N ASN A 90 10.63 20.16 22.72
CA ASN A 90 9.57 19.16 22.84
C ASN A 90 8.58 19.31 21.68
N LEU A 91 8.32 18.23 20.95
CA LEU A 91 7.30 18.18 19.92
C LEU A 91 6.12 17.34 20.42
N SER A 92 4.91 17.90 20.41
CA SER A 92 3.69 17.18 20.76
C SER A 92 3.01 16.66 19.50
N TYR A 93 2.62 15.39 19.51
CA TYR A 93 1.84 14.76 18.45
C TYR A 93 0.53 14.20 19.03
N ILE A 94 -0.60 14.58 18.45
CA ILE A 94 -1.93 14.13 18.86
C ILE A 94 -2.20 12.77 18.21
N LEU A 95 -2.53 11.77 19.01
CA LEU A 95 -2.82 10.42 18.55
C LEU A 95 -4.25 10.32 18.04
N THR A 96 -4.44 9.52 16.99
CA THR A 96 -5.76 9.12 16.53
C THR A 96 -6.07 7.73 17.08
N GLY A 97 -6.95 7.66 18.08
CA GLY A 97 -7.34 6.41 18.73
C GLY A 97 -6.29 5.85 19.72
N HIS A 98 -6.53 4.63 20.16
CA HIS A 98 -5.67 3.90 21.07
C HIS A 98 -4.46 3.38 20.30
N ALA A 99 -3.32 4.07 20.49
CA ALA A 99 -2.05 3.68 19.91
C ALA A 99 -1.11 3.02 20.93
N TYR A 100 -0.31 2.07 20.44
CA TYR A 100 0.68 1.29 21.19
C TYR A 100 1.95 1.06 20.35
N ASP A 101 2.98 0.45 20.94
CA ASP A 101 4.28 0.14 20.29
C ASP A 101 4.97 1.33 19.62
N PHE A 102 4.98 2.47 20.32
CA PHE A 102 5.62 3.69 19.86
C PHE A 102 7.14 3.52 19.70
N LYS A 103 7.66 3.96 18.55
CA LYS A 103 9.09 4.09 18.28
C LYS A 103 9.31 5.43 17.60
N ALA A 104 10.35 6.13 18.02
CA ALA A 104 10.73 7.39 17.40
C ALA A 104 12.25 7.42 17.27
N ASN A 105 12.73 7.88 16.13
CA ASN A 105 14.15 7.96 15.84
C ASN A 105 14.42 9.15 14.92
N ASN A 106 15.61 9.73 15.06
CA ASN A 106 16.17 10.59 14.03
C ASN A 106 17.20 9.79 13.21
N THR A 107 17.99 10.48 12.40
CA THR A 107 19.05 9.86 11.58
C THR A 107 20.13 9.16 12.40
N PHE A 108 20.33 9.54 13.66
CA PHE A 108 21.50 9.17 14.47
C PHE A 108 21.16 8.34 15.71
N GLU A 109 19.98 8.55 16.31
CA GLU A 109 19.62 7.97 17.60
C GLU A 109 18.10 7.82 17.78
N GLU A 110 17.73 7.04 18.80
CA GLU A 110 16.36 6.86 19.24
C GLU A 110 15.90 8.08 20.06
N ILE A 111 14.69 8.56 19.79
CA ILE A 111 14.10 9.71 20.45
C ILE A 111 13.21 9.22 21.60
N LYS A 112 13.42 9.81 22.77
CA LYS A 112 12.60 9.52 23.96
C LYS A 112 11.16 10.02 23.76
N ILE A 113 10.21 9.14 24.07
CA ILE A 113 8.77 9.40 23.95
C ILE A 113 8.14 9.42 25.35
N LYS A 114 7.34 10.44 25.64
CA LYS A 114 6.51 10.52 26.85
C LYS A 114 5.05 10.63 26.46
N LYS A 115 4.24 9.60 26.76
CA LYS A 115 2.79 9.65 26.56
C LYS A 115 2.13 10.54 27.62
N THR A 116 1.28 11.46 27.17
CA THR A 116 0.52 12.41 28.01
C THR A 116 -0.91 12.45 27.50
N GLY A 117 -1.80 11.62 28.09
CA GLY A 117 -3.18 11.46 27.61
C GLY A 117 -3.22 10.94 26.17
N ASP A 118 -3.93 11.67 25.31
CA ASP A 118 -4.08 11.37 23.87
C ASP A 118 -2.96 11.98 23.01
N SER A 119 -1.90 12.48 23.63
CA SER A 119 -0.74 13.01 22.94
C SER A 119 0.54 12.28 23.35
N ILE A 120 1.53 12.29 22.47
CA ILE A 120 2.90 11.92 22.78
C ILE A 120 3.80 13.14 22.66
N VAL A 121 4.70 13.28 23.63
CA VAL A 121 5.74 14.31 23.63
C VAL A 121 7.06 13.67 23.27
N LEU A 122 7.66 14.16 22.19
CA LEU A 122 8.95 13.74 21.65
C LEU A 122 10.03 14.73 22.11
N LEU A 123 11.06 14.24 22.78
CA LEU A 123 12.21 15.05 23.20
C LEU A 123 13.21 15.14 22.04
N ILE A 124 13.11 16.18 21.22
CA ILE A 124 13.90 16.32 19.99
C ILE A 124 15.31 16.80 20.34
N PRO A 125 16.38 16.04 20.01
CA PRO A 125 17.76 16.46 20.19
C PRO A 125 18.15 17.60 19.25
N ASN A 126 19.10 18.43 19.67
CA ASN A 126 19.68 19.48 18.84
C ASN A 126 20.31 18.91 17.56
N GLY A 127 20.08 19.56 16.41
CA GLY A 127 20.57 19.13 15.11
C GLY A 127 19.65 18.13 14.39
N THR A 128 18.47 17.82 14.93
CA THR A 128 17.53 16.88 14.29
C THR A 128 16.97 17.47 13.00
N ARG A 129 17.31 16.85 11.86
CA ARG A 129 16.79 17.23 10.53
C ARG A 129 15.68 16.32 10.02
N GLN A 130 15.66 15.07 10.48
CA GLN A 130 14.66 14.08 10.10
C GLN A 130 14.13 13.40 11.35
N LEU A 131 12.81 13.24 11.40
CA LEU A 131 12.11 12.55 12.47
C LEU A 131 11.29 11.43 11.84
N TYR A 132 11.44 10.24 12.40
CA TYR A 132 10.66 9.07 12.10
C TYR A 132 9.89 8.69 13.35
N LEU A 133 8.58 8.47 13.21
CA LEU A 133 7.68 8.06 14.29
C LEU A 133 6.84 6.90 13.77
N SER A 134 6.80 5.79 14.50
CA SER A 134 5.93 4.66 14.19
C SER A 134 5.16 4.18 15.40
N PHE A 135 3.93 3.76 15.20
CA PHE A 135 3.08 3.15 16.23
C PHE A 135 1.98 2.31 15.57
N GLU A 136 1.28 1.52 16.36
CA GLU A 136 0.17 0.68 15.91
C GLU A 136 -1.15 1.09 16.57
N THR A 137 -2.26 0.93 15.86
CA THR A 137 -3.61 1.17 16.39
C THR A 137 -4.64 0.23 15.76
N LYS A 138 -5.73 -0.06 16.48
CA LYS A 138 -6.84 -0.90 15.98
C LYS A 138 -8.13 -0.11 15.68
N ASP A 139 -8.12 1.18 15.96
CA ASP A 139 -9.36 1.98 15.95
C ASP A 139 -9.71 2.58 14.60
N LEU A 140 -8.79 2.50 13.64
CA LEU A 140 -8.97 3.09 12.31
C LEU A 140 -9.77 2.22 11.35
N ILE A 141 -10.03 0.95 11.70
CA ILE A 141 -10.78 0.00 10.86
C ILE A 141 -12.15 -0.30 11.47
N LYS A 142 -13.20 -0.02 10.70
CA LYS A 142 -14.57 -0.42 11.01
C LYS A 142 -14.99 -1.61 10.15
N ASN A 143 -15.69 -2.55 10.76
CA ASN A 143 -16.23 -3.72 10.07
C ASN A 143 -17.68 -3.48 9.64
N TYR A 144 -18.00 -3.85 8.41
CA TYR A 144 -19.35 -3.86 7.83
C TYR A 144 -19.67 -5.27 7.32
N ASN A 145 -20.93 -5.54 6.99
CA ASN A 145 -21.35 -6.88 6.54
C ASN A 145 -20.72 -7.28 5.20
N ASP A 146 -20.46 -6.31 4.33
CA ASP A 146 -19.96 -6.51 2.98
C ASP A 146 -18.45 -6.21 2.84
N GLY A 147 -17.82 -5.64 3.86
CA GLY A 147 -16.42 -5.24 3.80
C GLY A 147 -15.92 -4.53 5.05
N LYS A 148 -14.88 -3.73 4.87
CA LYS A 148 -14.22 -2.96 5.92
C LYS A 148 -14.01 -1.53 5.44
N GLU A 149 -13.97 -0.60 6.39
CA GLU A 149 -13.72 0.82 6.14
C GLU A 149 -12.56 1.28 7.00
N PHE A 150 -11.55 1.85 6.36
CA PHE A 150 -10.51 2.64 7.01
C PHE A 150 -11.00 4.08 7.09
N LEU A 151 -10.96 4.68 8.28
CA LEU A 151 -11.34 6.07 8.53
C LEU A 151 -10.31 6.76 9.41
N THR A 152 -9.78 7.90 8.94
CA THR A 152 -8.92 8.77 9.75
C THR A 152 -9.11 10.24 9.38
N TYR A 153 -8.78 11.13 10.32
CA TYR A 153 -8.73 12.57 10.13
C TYR A 153 -7.29 13.03 10.23
N LEU A 154 -6.76 13.61 9.14
CA LEU A 154 -5.39 14.06 9.12
C LEU A 154 -5.28 15.54 9.48
N TYR A 155 -4.67 15.82 10.64
CA TYR A 155 -4.20 17.16 10.99
C TYR A 155 -2.81 17.35 10.41
N LEU A 156 -2.73 18.03 9.27
CA LEU A 156 -1.50 18.17 8.50
C LEU A 156 -0.75 19.42 8.93
N PRO A 157 0.51 19.34 9.35
CA PRO A 157 1.29 20.55 9.52
C PRO A 157 1.57 21.19 8.15
N GLU A 158 1.80 22.50 8.12
CA GLU A 158 2.23 23.18 6.89
C GLU A 158 3.58 22.62 6.43
N ALA A 159 3.58 21.98 5.26
CA ALA A 159 4.76 21.37 4.67
C ALA A 159 4.82 21.66 3.17
N LYS A 160 6.03 21.84 2.62
CA LYS A 160 6.19 22.07 1.16
C LYS A 160 5.67 20.90 0.33
N ILE A 161 5.88 19.68 0.82
CA ILE A 161 5.43 18.45 0.17
C ILE A 161 4.78 17.58 1.25
N SER A 162 3.54 17.18 1.03
CA SER A 162 2.87 16.18 1.85
C SER A 162 2.51 14.94 1.04
N LYS A 163 2.77 13.75 1.59
CA LYS A 163 2.52 12.47 0.91
C LYS A 163 1.87 11.47 1.86
N PHE A 164 0.79 10.84 1.40
CA PHE A 164 0.04 9.88 2.18
C PHE A 164 -0.06 8.58 1.41
N LYS A 165 0.14 7.47 2.10
CA LYS A 165 0.04 6.13 1.50
C LYS A 165 -0.79 5.23 2.41
N LEU A 166 -1.82 4.60 1.89
CA LEU A 166 -2.57 3.55 2.58
C LEU A 166 -2.32 2.22 1.87
N LEU A 167 -1.82 1.23 2.58
CA LEU A 167 -1.57 -0.12 2.06
C LEU A 167 -2.62 -1.07 2.60
N LEU A 168 -3.28 -1.79 1.69
CA LEU A 168 -4.25 -2.83 2.06
C LEU A 168 -3.53 -4.15 2.35
N PRO A 169 -4.12 -5.04 3.18
CA PRO A 169 -3.60 -6.38 3.37
C PRO A 169 -3.72 -7.21 2.08
N LYS A 170 -2.90 -8.26 1.97
CA LYS A 170 -2.95 -9.18 0.84
C LYS A 170 -4.34 -9.83 0.71
N GLY A 171 -4.84 -9.93 -0.52
CA GLY A 171 -6.16 -10.51 -0.80
C GLY A 171 -7.33 -9.57 -0.54
N TYR A 172 -7.08 -8.29 -0.29
CA TYR A 172 -8.11 -7.25 -0.24
C TYR A 172 -8.10 -6.39 -1.50
N VAL A 173 -9.28 -5.92 -1.87
CA VAL A 173 -9.53 -5.07 -3.02
C VAL A 173 -10.37 -3.86 -2.63
N LEU A 174 -10.19 -2.75 -3.34
CA LEU A 174 -10.95 -1.52 -3.12
C LEU A 174 -12.35 -1.62 -3.74
N TYR A 175 -13.33 -0.99 -3.10
CA TYR A 175 -14.60 -0.71 -3.77
C TYR A 175 -14.40 0.33 -4.88
N LYS A 176 -15.19 0.22 -5.95
CA LYS A 176 -15.10 1.11 -7.13
C LYS A 176 -15.18 2.60 -6.78
N GLU A 177 -16.00 2.95 -5.79
CA GLU A 177 -16.17 4.31 -5.27
C GLU A 177 -15.82 4.39 -3.79
N GLY A 178 -14.91 3.53 -3.33
CA GLY A 178 -14.58 3.38 -1.92
C GLY A 178 -13.55 4.34 -1.37
N VAL A 179 -12.96 5.23 -2.18
CA VAL A 179 -11.77 6.02 -1.81
C VAL A 179 -12.09 7.51 -1.81
N ILE A 180 -12.07 8.12 -0.63
CA ILE A 180 -12.35 9.54 -0.40
C ILE A 180 -11.22 10.14 0.46
N PRO A 181 -10.58 11.25 0.05
CA PRO A 181 -10.66 11.86 -1.28
C PRO A 181 -10.10 10.91 -2.34
N LYS A 182 -10.33 11.21 -3.63
CA LYS A 182 -9.75 10.42 -4.71
C LYS A 182 -8.22 10.47 -4.63
N GLY A 183 -7.60 9.30 -4.62
CA GLY A 183 -6.14 9.13 -4.63
C GLY A 183 -5.68 8.30 -5.83
N LYS A 184 -4.38 8.30 -6.08
CA LYS A 184 -3.78 7.43 -7.09
C LYS A 184 -3.72 6.01 -6.55
N ILE A 185 -4.43 5.09 -7.19
CA ILE A 185 -4.44 3.67 -6.83
C ILE A 185 -3.29 2.99 -7.59
N GLU A 186 -2.44 2.28 -6.85
CA GLU A 186 -1.29 1.55 -7.36
C GLU A 186 -1.23 0.15 -6.74
N THR A 187 -0.35 -0.71 -7.28
CA THR A 187 -0.11 -2.06 -6.75
C THR A 187 1.37 -2.42 -6.86
N ASP A 188 1.87 -3.17 -5.88
CA ASP A 188 3.21 -3.75 -5.88
C ASP A 188 3.22 -5.21 -6.41
N GLY A 189 2.08 -5.69 -6.95
CA GLY A 189 1.89 -7.06 -7.41
C GLY A 189 1.30 -8.00 -6.35
N GLU A 190 1.39 -7.65 -5.06
CA GLU A 190 0.78 -8.42 -3.98
C GLU A 190 -0.33 -7.68 -3.24
N ARG A 191 -0.16 -6.37 -3.09
CA ARG A 191 -1.05 -5.48 -2.34
C ARG A 191 -1.46 -4.30 -3.21
N ILE A 192 -2.65 -3.81 -2.92
CA ILE A 192 -3.16 -2.56 -3.48
C ILE A 192 -2.88 -1.46 -2.46
N PHE A 193 -2.47 -0.30 -2.95
CA PHE A 193 -2.27 0.87 -2.11
C PHE A 193 -2.77 2.14 -2.79
N VAL A 194 -3.15 3.12 -1.97
CA VAL A 194 -3.62 4.42 -2.43
C VAL A 194 -2.63 5.48 -2.00
N VAL A 195 -2.29 6.37 -2.92
CA VAL A 195 -1.35 7.48 -2.71
C VAL A 195 -2.07 8.81 -2.89
N TRP A 196 -1.87 9.73 -1.95
CA TRP A 196 -2.29 11.12 -2.06
C TRP A 196 -1.08 12.03 -1.88
N GLU A 197 -1.10 13.17 -2.56
CA GLU A 197 -0.05 14.19 -2.47
C GLU A 197 -0.72 15.55 -2.26
N ASN A 198 -0.16 16.38 -1.38
CA ASN A 198 -0.61 17.76 -1.12
C ASN A 198 -2.11 17.86 -0.76
N LEU A 199 -2.56 16.98 0.14
CA LEU A 199 -3.94 17.05 0.65
C LEU A 199 -4.18 18.36 1.43
N PRO A 200 -5.40 18.94 1.34
CA PRO A 200 -5.78 20.07 2.18
C PRO A 200 -5.65 19.78 3.68
N PHE A 201 -5.53 20.84 4.47
CA PHE A 201 -5.63 20.76 5.92
C PHE A 201 -6.95 20.12 6.35
N GLU A 202 -6.92 19.23 7.35
CA GLU A 202 -8.11 18.54 7.90
C GLU A 202 -8.90 17.71 6.87
N THR A 203 -8.20 16.94 6.05
CA THR A 203 -8.87 16.06 5.09
C THR A 203 -9.25 14.72 5.74
N PRO A 204 -10.53 14.33 5.76
CA PRO A 204 -10.92 12.98 6.15
C PRO A 204 -10.50 11.99 5.05
N ILE A 205 -9.84 10.90 5.44
CA ILE A 205 -9.55 9.78 4.56
C ILE A 205 -10.49 8.63 4.91
N ILE A 206 -11.29 8.23 3.92
CA ILE A 206 -12.21 7.10 3.99
C ILE A 206 -11.84 6.14 2.87
N VAL A 207 -11.52 4.89 3.23
CA VAL A 207 -11.22 3.85 2.26
C VAL A 207 -12.00 2.58 2.58
N ARG A 208 -12.91 2.21 1.69
CA ARG A 208 -13.66 0.95 1.74
C ARG A 208 -12.96 -0.12 0.92
N PHE A 209 -12.83 -1.29 1.53
CA PHE A 209 -12.17 -2.45 0.92
C PHE A 209 -12.82 -3.75 1.41
N TYR A 210 -12.75 -4.79 0.60
CA TYR A 210 -13.31 -6.11 0.91
C TYR A 210 -12.32 -7.20 0.56
N GLN A 211 -12.43 -8.35 1.23
CA GLN A 211 -11.56 -9.48 0.96
C GLN A 211 -12.08 -10.22 -0.28
N THR A 212 -11.22 -10.44 -1.26
CA THR A 212 -11.55 -11.36 -2.35
C THR A 212 -11.40 -12.78 -1.80
N SER A 213 -12.53 -13.45 -1.57
CA SER A 213 -12.51 -14.89 -1.31
C SER A 213 -12.17 -15.60 -2.61
N GLN A 214 -10.88 -15.85 -2.85
CA GLN A 214 -10.53 -16.92 -3.76
C GLN A 214 -10.89 -18.23 -3.08
N ASN A 215 -12.04 -18.77 -3.43
CA ASN A 215 -12.46 -20.10 -2.99
C ASN A 215 -11.46 -21.12 -3.54
N LYS A 216 -10.41 -21.41 -2.76
CA LYS A 216 -9.43 -22.46 -3.08
C LYS A 216 -10.10 -23.80 -3.39
N LEU A 217 -11.31 -24.01 -2.84
CA LEU A 217 -12.16 -25.16 -3.09
C LEU A 217 -12.60 -25.24 -4.56
N GLU A 218 -12.97 -24.14 -5.20
CA GLU A 218 -13.36 -24.13 -6.63
C GLU A 218 -12.18 -24.53 -7.52
N LEU A 219 -10.98 -24.05 -7.20
CA LEU A 219 -9.76 -24.39 -7.93
C LEU A 219 -9.37 -25.87 -7.74
N LEU A 220 -9.55 -26.41 -6.51
CA LEU A 220 -9.37 -27.83 -6.24
C LEU A 220 -10.41 -28.71 -6.96
N LEU A 221 -11.67 -28.28 -7.03
CA LEU A 221 -12.72 -28.99 -7.77
C LEU A 221 -12.42 -28.99 -9.28
N ALA A 222 -12.02 -27.86 -9.85
CA ALA A 222 -11.61 -27.77 -11.24
C ALA A 222 -10.41 -28.70 -11.54
N PHE A 223 -9.40 -28.71 -10.67
CA PHE A 223 -8.26 -29.60 -10.79
C PHE A 223 -8.67 -31.08 -10.70
N ALA A 224 -9.52 -31.44 -9.74
CA ALA A 224 -10.03 -32.80 -9.59
C ALA A 224 -10.80 -33.27 -10.83
N LEU A 225 -11.61 -32.42 -11.44
CA LEU A 225 -12.32 -32.72 -12.69
C LEU A 225 -11.35 -32.99 -13.84
N ILE A 226 -10.27 -32.21 -13.97
CA ILE A 226 -9.23 -32.43 -14.98
C ILE A 226 -8.54 -33.78 -14.76
N VAL A 227 -8.21 -34.14 -13.51
CA VAL A 227 -7.59 -35.42 -13.17
C VAL A 227 -8.53 -36.59 -13.49
N ILE A 228 -9.81 -36.49 -13.14
CA ILE A 228 -10.82 -37.51 -13.46
C ILE A 228 -10.96 -37.68 -14.98
N ALA A 229 -11.05 -36.58 -15.73
CA ALA A 229 -11.12 -36.61 -17.19
C ALA A 229 -9.88 -37.27 -17.79
N LEU A 230 -8.68 -36.97 -17.26
CA LEU A 230 -7.43 -37.60 -17.69
C LEU A 230 -7.41 -39.11 -17.41
N ILE A 231 -7.88 -39.54 -16.24
CA ILE A 231 -7.98 -40.97 -15.88
C ILE A 231 -8.94 -41.71 -16.83
N ILE A 232 -10.12 -41.12 -17.09
CA ILE A 232 -11.10 -41.69 -18.03
C ILE A 232 -10.49 -41.81 -19.43
N TRP A 233 -9.83 -40.75 -19.91
CA TRP A 233 -9.17 -40.74 -21.20
C TRP A 233 -8.07 -41.79 -21.33
N LEU A 234 -7.24 -41.96 -20.28
CA LEU A 234 -6.21 -43.00 -20.23
C LEU A 234 -6.79 -44.42 -20.23
N LYS A 235 -7.93 -44.62 -19.56
CA LYS A 235 -8.60 -45.93 -19.50
C LYS A 235 -9.20 -46.34 -20.84
N ILE A 236 -9.80 -45.39 -21.57
CA ILE A 236 -10.37 -45.64 -22.91
C ILE A 236 -9.28 -46.01 -23.92
N ARG A 237 -8.06 -45.44 -23.80
CA ARG A 237 -6.95 -45.71 -24.73
C ARG A 237 -6.29 -47.09 -24.59
N LYS A 238 -6.52 -47.84 -23.51
CA LYS A 238 -5.80 -49.12 -23.28
C LYS A 238 -6.33 -50.32 -24.06
N ASP A 239 -7.46 -50.20 -24.76
CA ASP A 239 -8.15 -51.37 -25.36
C ASP A 239 -7.76 -51.72 -26.80
N GLU A 240 -6.78 -51.04 -27.42
CA GLU A 240 -6.30 -51.42 -28.77
C GLU A 240 -4.82 -51.83 -28.80
N SER A 241 -4.08 -51.59 -27.71
CA SER A 241 -2.64 -51.90 -27.63
C SER A 241 -2.31 -53.40 -27.74
N TYR A 242 -3.25 -54.33 -27.53
CA TYR A 242 -3.02 -55.77 -27.74
C TYR A 242 -3.14 -56.19 -29.22
N LEU A 243 -3.63 -55.34 -30.12
CA LEU A 243 -3.69 -55.62 -31.56
C LEU A 243 -2.36 -55.29 -32.27
N LEU A 244 -1.48 -54.54 -31.61
CA LEU A 244 -0.13 -54.24 -32.09
C LEU A 244 0.69 -55.54 -32.15
N GLY A 245 0.94 -56.04 -33.37
CA GLY A 245 1.67 -57.29 -33.61
C GLY A 245 0.82 -58.42 -34.22
N PHE A 246 -0.44 -58.15 -34.56
CA PHE A 246 -1.26 -59.03 -35.39
C PHE A 246 -1.41 -58.44 -36.80
N SER A 247 -1.39 -59.30 -37.81
CA SER A 247 -1.70 -58.93 -39.18
C SER A 247 -3.18 -58.58 -39.34
N ASN A 248 -3.53 -57.80 -40.37
CA ASN A 248 -4.92 -57.40 -40.65
C ASN A 248 -5.89 -58.60 -40.74
N ASP A 249 -5.42 -59.75 -41.23
CA ASP A 249 -6.23 -60.97 -41.30
C ASP A 249 -6.41 -61.65 -39.93
N GLU A 250 -5.39 -61.62 -39.08
CA GLU A 250 -5.47 -62.11 -37.70
C GLU A 250 -6.41 -61.24 -36.87
N ILE A 251 -6.37 -59.91 -37.06
CA ILE A 251 -7.28 -58.95 -36.41
C ILE A 251 -8.74 -59.26 -36.76
N LYS A 252 -9.05 -59.52 -38.04
CA LYS A 252 -10.40 -59.91 -38.46
C LYS A 252 -10.88 -61.18 -37.77
N VAL A 253 -10.01 -62.18 -37.64
CA VAL A 253 -10.32 -63.43 -36.94
C VAL A 253 -10.56 -63.20 -35.44
N ILE A 254 -9.69 -62.40 -34.80
CA ILE A 254 -9.81 -62.03 -33.38
C ILE A 254 -11.15 -61.33 -33.11
N ASN A 255 -11.55 -60.37 -33.95
CA ASN A 255 -12.79 -59.61 -33.76
C ASN A 255 -14.03 -60.52 -33.80
N VAL A 256 -14.12 -61.42 -34.77
CA VAL A 256 -15.24 -62.37 -34.87
C VAL A 256 -15.25 -63.37 -33.71
N LEU A 257 -14.07 -63.85 -33.28
CA LEU A 257 -13.97 -64.75 -32.13
C LEU A 257 -14.36 -64.08 -30.81
N LYS A 258 -14.00 -62.79 -30.61
CA LYS A 258 -14.39 -62.01 -29.43
C LYS A 258 -15.89 -61.79 -29.37
N GLU A 259 -16.50 -61.43 -30.50
CA GLU A 259 -17.93 -61.16 -30.59
C GLU A 259 -18.75 -62.42 -30.32
N LYS A 260 -18.39 -63.54 -30.96
CA LYS A 260 -19.18 -64.78 -30.89
C LYS A 260 -18.80 -65.68 -29.71
N ARG A 261 -17.65 -65.46 -29.07
CA ARG A 261 -17.03 -66.23 -27.97
C ARG A 261 -16.70 -67.69 -28.30
N VAL A 262 -17.57 -68.40 -29.03
CA VAL A 262 -17.42 -69.79 -29.46
C VAL A 262 -17.91 -69.95 -30.89
N ILE A 263 -17.08 -70.49 -31.78
CA ILE A 263 -17.46 -70.74 -33.17
C ILE A 263 -16.72 -71.95 -33.75
N TYR A 264 -17.35 -72.64 -34.69
CA TYR A 264 -16.70 -73.72 -35.43
C TYR A 264 -15.80 -73.14 -36.53
N GLN A 265 -14.62 -73.73 -36.72
CA GLN A 265 -13.63 -73.28 -37.69
C GLN A 265 -14.21 -73.17 -39.12
N ASN A 266 -14.99 -74.15 -39.57
CA ASN A 266 -15.62 -74.13 -40.89
C ASN A 266 -16.65 -72.99 -41.07
N LYS A 267 -17.33 -72.55 -40.00
CA LYS A 267 -18.22 -71.38 -40.04
C LYS A 267 -17.41 -70.10 -40.16
N LEU A 268 -16.32 -70.01 -39.39
CA LEU A 268 -15.39 -68.88 -39.41
C LEU A 268 -14.69 -68.73 -40.77
N GLU A 269 -14.33 -69.85 -41.42
CA GLU A 269 -13.77 -69.88 -42.77
C GLU A 269 -14.73 -69.28 -43.80
N LYS A 270 -16.01 -69.67 -43.73
CA LYS A 270 -17.06 -69.15 -44.63
C LYS A 270 -17.34 -67.67 -44.41
N GLU A 271 -17.39 -67.25 -43.16
CA GLU A 271 -17.71 -65.86 -42.79
C GLU A 271 -16.62 -64.87 -43.20
N LEU A 272 -15.35 -65.27 -43.08
CA LEU A 272 -14.21 -64.41 -43.41
C LEU A 272 -13.66 -64.62 -44.83
N GLY A 273 -14.19 -65.61 -45.58
CA GLY A 273 -13.75 -65.94 -46.94
C GLY A 273 -12.31 -66.46 -47.01
N PHE A 274 -11.79 -67.02 -45.91
CA PHE A 274 -10.41 -67.50 -45.86
C PHE A 274 -10.32 -68.96 -46.28
N SER A 275 -9.25 -69.30 -47.02
CA SER A 275 -8.96 -70.70 -47.33
C SER A 275 -8.66 -71.49 -46.06
N ARG A 276 -9.02 -72.78 -46.05
CA ARG A 276 -8.81 -73.68 -44.91
C ARG A 276 -7.36 -73.69 -44.40
N ALA A 277 -6.40 -73.66 -45.32
CA ALA A 277 -4.97 -73.60 -44.98
C ALA A 277 -4.59 -72.27 -44.30
N LYS A 278 -5.11 -71.13 -44.79
CA LYS A 278 -4.87 -69.81 -44.19
C LYS A 278 -5.49 -69.72 -42.80
N MET A 279 -6.74 -70.15 -42.63
CA MET A 279 -7.42 -70.16 -41.34
C MET A 279 -6.70 -71.04 -40.31
N THR A 280 -6.26 -72.24 -40.72
CA THR A 280 -5.52 -73.14 -39.83
C THR A 280 -4.21 -72.53 -39.35
N ARG A 281 -3.47 -71.83 -40.23
CA ARG A 281 -2.25 -71.11 -39.85
C ARG A 281 -2.52 -69.98 -38.86
N ILE A 282 -3.58 -69.19 -39.08
CA ILE A 282 -3.97 -68.09 -38.19
C ILE A 282 -4.39 -68.62 -36.82
N ILE A 283 -5.28 -69.62 -36.77
CA ILE A 283 -5.74 -70.22 -35.51
C ILE A 283 -4.56 -70.78 -34.72
N LYS A 284 -3.63 -71.49 -35.38
CA LYS A 284 -2.44 -72.02 -34.71
C LYS A 284 -1.62 -70.91 -34.06
N LYS A 285 -1.39 -69.79 -34.76
CA LYS A 285 -0.68 -68.64 -34.18
C LYS A 285 -1.43 -68.00 -33.01
N LEU A 286 -2.77 -67.94 -33.06
CA LEU A 286 -3.59 -67.42 -31.98
C LEU A 286 -3.61 -68.35 -30.76
N GLU A 287 -3.59 -69.66 -31.00
CA GLU A 287 -3.46 -70.73 -29.99
C GLU A 287 -2.07 -70.71 -29.35
N ASP A 288 -1.00 -70.62 -30.14
CA ASP A 288 0.39 -70.50 -29.68
C ASP A 288 0.59 -69.24 -28.80
N LYS A 289 -0.16 -68.17 -29.08
CA LYS A 289 -0.20 -66.93 -28.28
C LYS A 289 -1.17 -66.98 -27.10
N GLY A 290 -1.85 -68.11 -26.88
CA GLY A 290 -2.76 -68.33 -25.75
C GLY A 290 -4.10 -67.59 -25.80
N LEU A 291 -4.50 -67.05 -26.95
CA LEU A 291 -5.73 -66.27 -27.10
C LEU A 291 -6.97 -67.13 -27.41
N VAL A 292 -6.77 -68.33 -27.94
CA VAL A 292 -7.85 -69.21 -28.42
C VAL A 292 -7.57 -70.63 -27.99
N GLU A 293 -8.61 -71.31 -27.50
CA GLU A 293 -8.59 -72.75 -27.20
C GLU A 293 -9.26 -73.53 -28.33
N LYS A 294 -8.62 -74.62 -28.76
CA LYS A 294 -9.08 -75.47 -29.87
C LYS A 294 -9.50 -76.84 -29.35
N GLU A 295 -10.76 -77.20 -29.57
CA GLU A 295 -11.34 -78.50 -29.23
C GLU A 295 -11.75 -79.23 -30.52
N LYS A 296 -11.31 -80.47 -30.72
CA LYS A 296 -11.62 -81.23 -31.94
C LYS A 296 -13.03 -81.84 -31.83
N ILE A 297 -13.93 -81.51 -32.76
CA ILE A 297 -15.30 -82.03 -32.81
C ILE A 297 -15.58 -82.61 -34.20
N GLY A 298 -15.50 -83.94 -34.32
CA GLY A 298 -15.70 -84.65 -35.58
C GLY A 298 -14.66 -84.28 -36.65
N ARG A 299 -15.12 -83.75 -37.79
CA ARG A 299 -14.28 -83.32 -38.93
C ARG A 299 -13.85 -81.85 -38.86
N THR A 300 -14.24 -81.11 -37.83
CA THR A 300 -13.93 -79.68 -37.65
C THR A 300 -13.39 -79.41 -36.24
N ASN A 301 -12.88 -78.21 -36.01
CA ASN A 301 -12.49 -77.74 -34.69
C ASN A 301 -13.50 -76.71 -34.18
N LYS A 302 -13.80 -76.78 -32.88
CA LYS A 302 -14.51 -75.75 -32.14
C LYS A 302 -13.48 -74.83 -31.51
N LEU A 303 -13.64 -73.54 -31.72
CA LEU A 303 -12.73 -72.50 -31.24
C LEU A 303 -13.43 -71.71 -30.15
N LYS A 304 -12.75 -71.50 -29.02
CA LYS A 304 -13.23 -70.71 -27.90
C LYS A 304 -12.27 -69.56 -27.62
N TRP A 305 -12.80 -68.35 -27.56
CA TRP A 305 -12.04 -67.16 -27.17
C TRP A 305 -11.74 -67.19 -25.66
N LYS A 306 -10.49 -66.92 -25.29
CA LYS A 306 -10.03 -66.91 -23.89
C LYS A 306 -10.18 -65.53 -23.25
#